data_AF-A0A534NRD8-F1
#
_entry.id   AF-A0A534NRD8-F1
#
_cell.length_a   1.000
_cell.length_b   1.000
_cell.length_c   1.000
_cell.angle_alpha   90.00
_cell.angle_beta   90.00
_cell.angle_gamma   90.00
#
_symmetry.space_group_name_H-M   'P 1'
#
loop_
_entity.id
_entity.type
_entity.pdbx_description
1 polymer ?
#
loop_
_entity_poly.entity_id
_entity_poly.type
_entity_poly.pdbx_seq_one_letter_code
_entity_poly.pdbx_strand_id
1 'polypeptide(L)'
;TPAEVRQYHIGSVLNGGGSWPNNDKHATPSAWLALADAYWDAALAADGAVKIPIMWGIDAVHGNSNVFGATLFPHNIGLGATHDPCLVRRIARATAEQVRVTGQDWAFAPTLAVVRDDRWGRTYEGFSEDPAITRAYAAAYVAGLQNAGEDDDRSVRRLQGVLATAKHFIGDGGTAEGRDQGVNPSSEAVLREIHGQGYFGALGAGAQTVMISFSSWTNEQLNIREGKVHGSRYLITDVLKGKMGFDGLVVSDWNGIGQVAGCSN
;
A
#
# COMPACT_ATOMS: atom_id res chain seq x y z
N THR A 1 -18.18 -11.37 2.10
CA THR A 1 -19.35 -11.27 1.18
C THR A 1 -20.21 -10.08 1.57
N PRO A 2 -21.10 -9.55 0.70
CA PRO A 2 -22.01 -8.46 1.06
C PRO A 2 -22.89 -8.78 2.28
N ALA A 3 -23.36 -10.03 2.42
CA ALA A 3 -24.13 -10.46 3.59
C ALA A 3 -23.36 -10.29 4.90
N GLU A 4 -22.08 -10.68 4.92
CA GLU A 4 -21.21 -10.52 6.10
C GLU A 4 -20.89 -9.05 6.39
N VAL A 5 -20.74 -8.22 5.34
CA VAL A 5 -20.57 -6.77 5.51
C VAL A 5 -21.75 -6.17 6.26
N ARG A 6 -22.97 -6.55 5.85
CA ARG A 6 -24.20 -6.11 6.53
C ARG A 6 -24.27 -6.62 7.97
N GLN A 7 -23.98 -7.91 8.17
CA GLN A 7 -24.15 -8.57 9.47
C GLN A 7 -23.13 -8.09 10.51
N TYR A 8 -21.88 -7.91 10.11
CA TYR A 8 -20.77 -7.66 11.03
C TYR A 8 -20.26 -6.22 11.00
N HIS A 9 -20.90 -5.32 10.24
CA HIS A 9 -20.48 -3.93 10.10
C HIS A 9 -19.02 -3.81 9.62
N ILE A 10 -18.63 -4.65 8.66
CA ILE A 10 -17.26 -4.70 8.15
C ILE A 10 -16.92 -3.36 7.46
N GLY A 11 -15.84 -2.71 7.92
CA GLY A 11 -15.43 -1.39 7.42
C GLY A 11 -14.64 -1.40 6.10
N SER A 12 -14.06 -2.55 5.72
CA SER A 12 -13.37 -2.70 4.44
C SER A 12 -13.39 -4.13 3.93
N VAL A 13 -13.38 -4.26 2.60
CA VAL A 13 -13.04 -5.51 1.89
C VAL A 13 -11.80 -5.28 1.03
N LEU A 14 -11.16 -6.36 0.59
CA LEU A 14 -10.04 -6.27 -0.33
C LEU A 14 -10.17 -7.29 -1.45
N ASN A 15 -9.53 -6.98 -2.57
CA ASN A 15 -9.29 -7.95 -3.62
C ASN A 15 -7.82 -8.38 -3.59
N GLY A 16 -7.55 -9.57 -3.05
CA GLY A 16 -6.23 -10.18 -3.13
C GLY A 16 -5.90 -10.58 -4.57
N GLY A 17 -4.61 -10.75 -4.88
CA GLY A 17 -4.17 -11.24 -6.18
C GLY A 17 -4.91 -12.52 -6.58
N GLY A 18 -5.62 -12.49 -7.70
CA GLY A 18 -6.38 -13.64 -8.20
C GLY A 18 -7.78 -13.86 -7.60
N SER A 19 -8.28 -12.91 -6.80
CA SER A 19 -9.71 -12.84 -6.48
C SER A 19 -10.43 -12.01 -7.55
N TRP A 20 -11.56 -12.49 -8.06
CA TRP A 20 -12.33 -11.83 -9.11
C TRP A 20 -13.84 -11.94 -8.81
N PRO A 21 -14.66 -10.99 -9.29
CA PRO A 21 -16.10 -11.14 -9.26
C PRO A 21 -16.53 -12.50 -9.82
N ASN A 22 -17.31 -13.25 -9.05
CA ASN A 22 -17.80 -14.59 -9.42
C ASN A 22 -16.70 -15.61 -9.80
N ASN A 23 -15.46 -15.41 -9.33
CA ASN A 23 -14.29 -16.20 -9.73
C ASN A 23 -14.02 -16.19 -11.25
N ASP A 24 -14.47 -15.15 -11.96
CA ASP A 24 -14.21 -14.98 -13.39
C ASP A 24 -13.00 -14.07 -13.62
N LYS A 25 -11.89 -14.66 -14.05
CA LYS A 25 -10.66 -13.92 -14.41
C LYS A 25 -10.89 -12.89 -15.53
N HIS A 26 -11.93 -13.03 -16.34
CA HIS A 26 -12.29 -12.10 -17.41
C HIS A 26 -13.45 -11.19 -17.03
N ALA A 27 -13.79 -11.08 -15.73
CA ALA A 27 -14.84 -10.20 -15.24
C ALA A 27 -14.66 -8.78 -15.80
N THR A 28 -15.71 -8.31 -16.47
CA THR A 28 -15.74 -6.99 -17.09
C THR A 28 -15.72 -5.88 -16.03
N PRO A 29 -15.30 -4.64 -16.37
CA PRO A 29 -15.38 -3.52 -15.44
C PRO A 29 -16.78 -3.31 -14.84
N SER A 30 -17.84 -3.54 -15.61
CA SER A 30 -19.22 -3.48 -15.12
C SER A 30 -19.54 -4.55 -14.07
N ALA A 31 -18.93 -5.74 -14.16
CA ALA A 31 -19.10 -6.79 -13.15
C ALA A 31 -18.39 -6.43 -11.84
N TRP A 32 -17.22 -5.79 -11.92
CA TRP A 32 -16.55 -5.22 -10.75
C TRP A 32 -17.39 -4.13 -10.09
N LEU A 33 -17.91 -3.19 -10.88
CA LEU A 33 -18.74 -2.09 -10.39
C LEU A 33 -20.02 -2.61 -9.72
N ALA A 34 -20.70 -3.59 -10.34
CA ALA A 34 -21.89 -4.20 -9.75
C ALA A 34 -21.59 -4.88 -8.40
N LEU A 35 -20.42 -5.51 -8.24
CA LEU A 35 -20.00 -6.06 -6.95
C LEU A 35 -19.66 -4.96 -5.93
N ALA A 36 -19.10 -3.84 -6.38
CA ALA A 36 -18.81 -2.69 -5.52
C ALA A 36 -20.11 -2.09 -4.97
N ASP A 37 -21.09 -1.87 -5.84
CA ASP A 37 -22.43 -1.39 -5.47
C ASP A 37 -23.11 -2.36 -4.49
N ALA A 38 -23.00 -3.67 -4.72
CA ALA A 38 -23.56 -4.67 -3.79
C ALA A 38 -22.92 -4.59 -2.38
N TYR A 39 -21.62 -4.35 -2.29
CA TYR A 39 -20.93 -4.14 -1.02
C TYR A 39 -21.34 -2.83 -0.34
N TRP A 40 -21.44 -1.75 -1.13
CA TRP A 40 -21.90 -0.45 -0.67
C TRP A 40 -23.34 -0.51 -0.11
N ASP A 41 -24.28 -1.07 -0.87
CA ASP A 41 -25.67 -1.21 -0.48
C ASP A 41 -25.81 -2.06 0.79
N ALA A 42 -25.03 -3.14 0.90
CA ALA A 42 -25.01 -3.97 2.09
C ALA A 42 -24.54 -3.21 3.34
N ALA A 43 -23.50 -2.38 3.20
CA ALA A 43 -22.99 -1.55 4.29
C ALA A 43 -24.02 -0.51 4.75
N LEU A 44 -24.74 0.13 3.81
CA LEU A 44 -25.79 1.10 4.13
C LEU A 44 -27.07 0.45 4.68
N ALA A 45 -27.33 -0.80 4.31
CA ALA A 45 -28.43 -1.60 4.84
C ALA A 45 -28.13 -2.24 6.22
N ALA A 46 -26.90 -2.14 6.74
CA ALA A 46 -26.50 -2.72 8.02
C ALA A 46 -27.30 -2.15 9.20
N ASP A 47 -27.71 -2.99 10.14
CA ASP A 47 -28.59 -2.59 11.24
C ASP A 47 -27.83 -1.73 12.26
N GLY A 48 -28.07 -0.43 12.29
CA GLY A 48 -27.31 0.48 13.16
C GLY A 48 -27.74 1.92 12.99
N ALA A 49 -27.56 2.72 14.04
CA ALA A 49 -27.93 4.14 14.03
C ALA A 49 -27.07 4.97 13.05
N VAL A 50 -25.83 4.54 12.81
CA VAL A 50 -24.89 5.20 11.89
C VAL A 50 -24.68 4.29 10.69
N LYS A 51 -24.87 4.84 9.49
CA LYS A 51 -24.58 4.16 8.23
C LYS A 51 -23.19 4.56 7.77
N ILE A 52 -22.25 3.62 7.83
CA ILE A 52 -20.86 3.84 7.43
C ILE A 52 -20.64 3.08 6.12
N PRO A 53 -20.30 3.77 5.02
CA PRO A 53 -19.97 3.10 3.77
C PRO A 53 -18.70 2.26 3.90
N ILE A 54 -18.63 1.17 3.14
CA ILE A 54 -17.45 0.31 3.08
C ILE A 54 -16.38 0.89 2.16
N MET A 55 -15.11 0.62 2.45
CA MET A 55 -14.00 0.88 1.53
C MET A 55 -13.53 -0.42 0.86
N TRP A 56 -13.24 -0.37 -0.44
CA TRP A 56 -12.68 -1.52 -1.16
C TRP A 56 -11.23 -1.29 -1.59
N GLY A 57 -10.30 -2.07 -1.02
CA GLY A 57 -8.88 -2.10 -1.36
C GLY A 57 -8.50 -3.07 -2.48
N ILE A 58 -7.50 -2.72 -3.30
CA ILE A 58 -6.95 -3.59 -4.36
C ILE A 58 -5.45 -3.35 -4.58
N ASP A 59 -4.70 -4.41 -4.91
CA ASP A 59 -3.33 -4.30 -5.40
C ASP A 59 -3.30 -3.78 -6.84
N ALA A 60 -3.17 -2.46 -6.99
CA ALA A 60 -2.99 -1.76 -8.26
C ALA A 60 -1.54 -1.25 -8.40
N VAL A 61 -0.57 -2.17 -8.41
CA VAL A 61 0.86 -1.86 -8.23
C VAL A 61 1.59 -1.44 -9.51
N HIS A 62 1.03 -1.73 -10.67
CA HIS A 62 1.57 -1.34 -11.99
C HIS A 62 0.44 -1.14 -13.01
N GLY A 63 -0.58 -0.38 -12.60
CA GLY A 63 -1.91 -0.36 -13.22
C GLY A 63 -2.92 -1.14 -12.39
N ASN A 64 -4.19 -1.20 -12.81
CA ASN A 64 -5.21 -2.00 -12.13
C ASN A 64 -5.07 -3.49 -12.52
N SER A 65 -3.93 -4.09 -12.15
CA SER A 65 -3.39 -5.32 -12.75
C SER A 65 -4.20 -6.59 -12.50
N ASN A 66 -5.15 -6.57 -11.56
CA ASN A 66 -6.07 -7.69 -11.33
C ASN A 66 -7.26 -7.69 -12.33
N VAL A 67 -7.53 -6.58 -13.01
CA VAL A 67 -8.69 -6.42 -13.88
C VAL A 67 -8.32 -6.74 -15.32
N PHE A 68 -9.10 -7.64 -15.93
CA PHE A 68 -8.89 -8.01 -17.33
C PHE A 68 -9.07 -6.82 -18.27
N GLY A 69 -8.10 -6.62 -19.16
CA GLY A 69 -8.09 -5.51 -20.11
C GLY A 69 -7.58 -4.17 -19.54
N ALA A 70 -7.22 -4.11 -18.25
CA ALA A 70 -6.56 -2.95 -17.69
C ALA A 70 -5.17 -2.74 -18.31
N THR A 71 -4.71 -1.48 -18.34
CA THR A 71 -3.36 -1.18 -18.83
C THR A 71 -2.34 -1.65 -17.79
N LEU A 72 -1.36 -2.44 -18.23
CA LEU A 72 -0.23 -2.85 -17.41
C LEU A 72 0.97 -1.97 -17.73
N PHE A 73 1.42 -1.21 -16.74
CA PHE A 73 2.62 -0.42 -16.81
C PHE A 73 3.85 -1.26 -16.46
N PRO A 74 5.07 -0.79 -16.82
CA PRO A 74 6.30 -1.40 -16.31
C PRO A 74 6.30 -1.45 -14.78
N HIS A 75 6.85 -2.51 -14.21
CA HIS A 75 7.08 -2.58 -12.77
C HIS A 75 8.09 -1.52 -12.31
N ASN A 76 8.10 -1.25 -11.00
CA ASN A 76 8.78 -0.13 -10.37
C ASN A 76 10.28 -0.06 -10.69
N ILE A 77 10.98 -1.20 -10.80
CA ILE A 77 12.41 -1.19 -11.19
C ILE A 77 12.63 -0.56 -12.57
N GLY A 78 11.74 -0.83 -13.53
CA GLY A 78 11.78 -0.23 -14.85
C GLY A 78 11.39 1.25 -14.82
N LEU A 79 10.43 1.62 -13.97
CA LEU A 79 10.07 3.02 -13.77
C LEU A 79 11.21 3.81 -13.12
N GLY A 80 11.92 3.25 -12.16
CA GLY A 80 13.09 3.86 -11.53
C GLY A 80 14.20 4.16 -12.53
N ALA A 81 14.46 3.24 -13.46
CA ALA A 81 15.44 3.41 -14.54
C ALA A 81 15.13 4.59 -15.49
N THR A 82 13.89 5.13 -15.48
CA THR A 82 13.55 6.31 -16.29
C THR A 82 14.04 7.63 -15.71
N HIS A 83 14.33 7.68 -14.40
CA HIS A 83 14.63 8.91 -13.65
C HIS A 83 13.61 10.05 -13.89
N ASP A 84 12.35 9.71 -14.14
CA ASP A 84 11.26 10.65 -14.44
C ASP A 84 10.10 10.49 -13.42
N PRO A 85 10.14 11.20 -12.27
CA PRO A 85 9.05 11.20 -11.31
C PRO A 85 7.76 11.81 -11.88
N CYS A 86 7.83 12.69 -12.90
CA CYS A 86 6.65 13.25 -13.54
C CYS A 86 5.92 12.20 -14.38
N LEU A 87 6.65 11.30 -15.05
CA LEU A 87 6.09 10.11 -15.70
C LEU A 87 5.37 9.24 -14.68
N VAL A 88 5.99 8.95 -13.52
CA VAL A 88 5.35 8.15 -12.47
C VAL A 88 4.08 8.79 -11.93
N ARG A 89 4.04 10.12 -11.75
CA ARG A 89 2.81 10.83 -11.38
C ARG A 89 1.69 10.63 -12.40
N ARG A 90 2.00 10.69 -13.71
CA ARG A 90 1.01 10.46 -14.79
C ARG A 90 0.53 9.01 -14.81
N ILE A 91 1.43 8.05 -14.61
CA ILE A 91 1.08 6.62 -14.48
C ILE A 91 0.14 6.42 -13.30
N ALA A 92 0.48 6.98 -12.13
CA ALA A 92 -0.35 6.89 -10.93
C ALA A 92 -1.75 7.50 -11.13
N ARG A 93 -1.85 8.64 -11.83
CA ARG A 93 -3.16 9.23 -12.21
C ARG A 93 -3.98 8.29 -13.10
N ALA A 94 -3.36 7.73 -14.15
CA ALA A 94 -4.03 6.77 -15.02
C ALA A 94 -4.44 5.49 -14.27
N THR A 95 -3.63 5.03 -13.32
CA THR A 95 -3.97 3.92 -12.43
C THR A 95 -5.17 4.28 -11.55
N ALA A 96 -5.22 5.47 -10.96
CA ALA A 96 -6.37 5.91 -10.17
C ALA A 96 -7.67 5.91 -10.99
N GLU A 97 -7.63 6.42 -12.23
CA GLU A 97 -8.77 6.37 -13.14
C GLU A 97 -9.22 4.92 -13.40
N GLN A 98 -8.28 4.00 -13.67
CA GLN A 98 -8.57 2.57 -13.88
C GLN A 98 -9.17 1.88 -12.64
N VAL A 99 -8.77 2.28 -11.42
CA VAL A 99 -9.31 1.73 -10.17
C VAL A 99 -10.71 2.28 -9.90
N ARG A 100 -10.95 3.57 -10.19
CA ARG A 100 -12.27 4.20 -9.98
C ARG A 100 -13.34 3.63 -10.91
N VAL A 101 -13.02 3.33 -12.17
CA VAL A 101 -14.01 2.77 -13.12
C VAL A 101 -14.46 1.35 -12.78
N THR A 102 -13.76 0.67 -11.87
CA THR A 102 -14.12 -0.66 -11.36
C THR A 102 -14.70 -0.61 -9.95
N GLY A 103 -14.91 0.58 -9.38
CA GLY A 103 -15.62 0.79 -8.11
C GLY A 103 -14.78 0.58 -6.85
N GLN A 104 -13.45 0.55 -6.93
CA GLN A 104 -12.58 0.50 -5.75
C GLN A 104 -12.12 1.90 -5.34
N ASP A 105 -11.94 2.11 -4.03
CA ASP A 105 -11.60 3.40 -3.43
C ASP A 105 -10.12 3.51 -3.05
N TRP A 106 -9.44 2.36 -2.94
CA TRP A 106 -8.18 2.24 -2.22
C TRP A 106 -7.18 1.36 -2.97
N ALA A 107 -6.04 1.93 -3.34
CA ALA A 107 -4.95 1.22 -3.98
C ALA A 107 -3.83 0.89 -2.96
N PHE A 108 -3.39 -0.37 -2.95
CA PHE A 108 -2.20 -0.81 -2.22
C PHE A 108 -0.91 -0.48 -2.98
N ALA A 109 -0.68 0.80 -3.24
CA ALA A 109 0.50 1.32 -3.95
C ALA A 109 0.82 2.75 -3.46
N PRO A 110 2.09 3.20 -3.54
CA PRO A 110 3.25 2.51 -4.12
C PRO A 110 3.98 1.56 -3.16
N THR A 111 4.71 0.59 -3.71
CA THR A 111 5.79 -0.14 -3.01
C THR A 111 7.03 0.75 -2.95
N LEU A 112 7.57 0.96 -1.75
CA LEU A 112 8.64 1.89 -1.41
C LEU A 112 9.90 1.19 -0.89
N ALA A 113 10.00 -0.11 -1.14
CA ALA A 113 11.17 -0.89 -0.76
C ALA A 113 12.42 -0.34 -1.44
N VAL A 114 13.43 -0.01 -0.63
CA VAL A 114 14.79 0.26 -1.11
C VAL A 114 15.55 -1.05 -1.03
N VAL A 115 15.62 -1.75 -2.16
CA VAL A 115 16.15 -3.11 -2.26
C VAL A 115 17.66 -3.09 -2.16
N ARG A 116 18.23 -3.94 -1.30
CA ARG A 116 19.68 -4.00 -1.03
C ARG A 116 20.32 -5.32 -1.44
N ASP A 117 19.50 -6.29 -1.82
CA ASP A 117 19.94 -7.61 -2.27
C ASP A 117 19.00 -8.15 -3.33
N ASP A 118 19.47 -8.20 -4.57
CA ASP A 118 18.65 -8.53 -5.75
C ASP A 118 18.12 -9.96 -5.74
N ARG A 119 18.62 -10.82 -4.85
CA ARG A 119 18.06 -12.18 -4.63
C ARG A 119 16.63 -12.15 -4.12
N TRP A 120 16.15 -11.00 -3.62
CA TRP A 120 14.79 -10.86 -3.15
C TRP A 120 13.77 -11.03 -4.27
N GLY A 121 12.76 -11.88 -4.05
CA GLY A 121 11.72 -12.17 -5.04
C GLY A 121 10.86 -10.95 -5.41
N ARG A 122 10.91 -9.88 -4.62
CA ARG A 122 10.17 -8.63 -4.85
C ARG A 122 11.08 -7.47 -5.29
N THR A 123 12.32 -7.75 -5.71
CA THR A 123 13.27 -6.73 -6.19
C THR A 123 12.65 -5.81 -7.24
N TYR A 124 11.85 -6.36 -8.16
CA TYR A 124 11.19 -5.60 -9.23
C TYR A 124 10.13 -4.59 -8.74
N GLU A 125 9.66 -4.72 -7.50
CA GLU A 125 8.69 -3.80 -6.89
C GLU A 125 9.35 -2.60 -6.22
N GLY A 126 10.66 -2.62 -5.98
CA GLY A 126 11.42 -1.44 -5.58
C GLY A 126 11.71 -0.55 -6.78
N PHE A 127 11.69 0.78 -6.60
CA PHE A 127 12.07 1.70 -7.68
C PHE A 127 13.58 1.72 -7.90
N SER A 128 14.36 1.69 -6.83
CA SER A 128 15.82 1.72 -6.91
C SER A 128 16.43 1.25 -5.58
N GLU A 129 17.68 0.79 -5.64
CA GLU A 129 18.55 0.68 -4.48
C GLU A 129 18.95 2.06 -3.91
N ASP A 130 18.89 3.12 -4.71
CA ASP A 130 19.12 4.49 -4.27
C ASP A 130 17.88 5.05 -3.57
N PRO A 131 17.97 5.35 -2.25
CA PRO A 131 16.83 5.85 -1.49
C PRO A 131 16.35 7.25 -1.93
N ALA A 132 17.19 8.05 -2.60
CA ALA A 132 16.79 9.37 -3.12
C ALA A 132 15.78 9.24 -4.27
N ILE A 133 15.97 8.26 -5.17
CA ILE A 133 15.04 7.98 -6.26
C ILE A 133 13.69 7.53 -5.68
N THR A 134 13.72 6.56 -4.76
CA THR A 134 12.51 6.04 -4.11
C THR A 134 11.74 7.15 -3.37
N ARG A 135 12.43 8.09 -2.71
CA ARG A 135 11.78 9.25 -2.07
C ARG A 135 11.07 10.17 -3.06
N ALA A 136 11.73 10.54 -4.15
CA ALA A 136 11.14 11.40 -5.17
C ALA A 136 9.91 10.74 -5.82
N TYR A 137 10.01 9.44 -6.10
CA TYR A 137 8.96 8.67 -6.73
C TYR A 137 7.77 8.42 -5.80
N ALA A 138 8.02 8.20 -4.51
CA ALA A 138 6.97 8.06 -3.50
C ALA A 138 6.03 9.28 -3.48
N ALA A 139 6.61 10.49 -3.45
CA ALA A 139 5.85 11.73 -3.44
C ALA A 139 5.02 11.88 -4.73
N ALA A 140 5.63 11.59 -5.88
CA ALA A 140 4.97 11.70 -7.18
C ALA A 140 3.82 10.69 -7.36
N TYR A 141 4.03 9.43 -6.95
CA TYR A 141 3.04 8.36 -7.07
C TYR A 141 1.83 8.63 -6.18
N VAL A 142 2.06 9.00 -4.91
CA VAL A 142 0.98 9.34 -3.96
C VAL A 142 0.16 10.52 -4.47
N ALA A 143 0.82 11.58 -4.94
CA ALA A 143 0.13 12.73 -5.53
C ALA A 143 -0.70 12.34 -6.75
N GLY A 144 -0.19 11.47 -7.63
CA GLY A 144 -0.92 11.00 -8.80
C GLY A 144 -2.14 10.14 -8.44
N LEU A 145 -2.03 9.25 -7.45
CA LEU A 145 -3.15 8.43 -7.00
C LEU A 145 -4.24 9.24 -6.31
N GLN A 146 -3.89 10.12 -5.37
CA GLN A 146 -4.86 10.80 -4.51
C GLN A 146 -5.41 12.11 -5.10
N ASN A 147 -4.59 12.84 -5.86
CA ASN A 147 -4.92 14.15 -6.42
C ASN A 147 -5.04 14.06 -7.96
N ALA A 148 -5.77 13.06 -8.45
CA ALA A 148 -5.93 12.78 -9.87
C ALA A 148 -6.71 13.86 -10.67
N GLY A 149 -7.15 14.96 -10.05
CA GLY A 149 -7.88 16.04 -10.71
C GLY A 149 -7.00 16.92 -11.62
N GLU A 150 -7.67 17.74 -12.44
CA GLU A 150 -7.02 18.70 -13.35
C GLU A 150 -6.48 19.93 -12.61
N ASP A 151 -7.13 20.32 -11.51
CA ASP A 151 -6.69 21.39 -10.63
C ASP A 151 -5.95 20.79 -9.43
N ASP A 152 -4.63 20.97 -9.38
CA ASP A 152 -3.77 20.75 -8.18
C ASP A 152 -4.09 21.82 -7.10
N ASP A 153 -5.37 22.18 -6.98
CA ASP A 153 -5.88 23.11 -5.99
C ASP A 153 -5.93 22.41 -4.64
N ARG A 154 -4.82 22.52 -3.92
CA ARG A 154 -4.65 22.01 -2.55
C ARG A 154 -5.57 22.68 -1.53
N SER A 155 -6.33 23.72 -1.91
CA SER A 155 -7.37 24.28 -1.05
C SER A 155 -8.59 23.35 -0.93
N VAL A 156 -8.79 22.46 -1.92
CA VAL A 156 -9.83 21.44 -1.90
C VAL A 156 -9.34 20.24 -1.08
N ARG A 157 -9.80 20.13 0.18
CA ARG A 157 -9.53 19.00 1.07
C ARG A 157 -10.28 17.69 0.70
N ARG A 158 -10.51 17.44 -0.59
CA ARG A 158 -11.27 16.28 -1.08
C ARG A 158 -10.36 15.36 -1.89
N LEU A 159 -10.42 14.07 -1.61
CA LEU A 159 -9.79 13.03 -2.43
C LEU A 159 -10.37 13.10 -3.85
N GLN A 160 -9.51 13.36 -4.84
CA GLN A 160 -9.89 13.46 -6.26
C GLN A 160 -9.64 12.15 -7.02
N GLY A 161 -8.75 11.29 -6.52
CA GLY A 161 -8.49 9.96 -7.07
C GLY A 161 -8.89 8.84 -6.11
N VAL A 162 -7.94 7.97 -5.77
CA VAL A 162 -8.08 6.83 -4.84
C VAL A 162 -7.09 6.93 -3.70
N LEU A 163 -7.39 6.32 -2.54
CA LEU A 163 -6.48 6.29 -1.40
C LEU A 163 -5.19 5.55 -1.78
N ALA A 164 -4.04 6.13 -1.44
CA ALA A 164 -2.74 5.49 -1.64
C ALA A 164 -2.24 4.82 -0.36
N THR A 165 -1.47 3.75 -0.54
CA THR A 165 -0.83 2.99 0.54
C THR A 165 0.68 2.98 0.36
N ALA A 166 1.41 3.63 1.25
CA ALA A 166 2.86 3.48 1.31
C ALA A 166 3.20 2.10 1.91
N LYS A 167 3.90 1.23 1.16
CA LYS A 167 4.19 -0.14 1.61
C LYS A 167 5.62 -0.63 1.30
N HIS A 168 6.22 -1.54 2.09
CA HIS A 168 5.74 -2.06 3.37
C HIS A 168 6.62 -1.52 4.51
N PHE A 169 5.99 -0.94 5.53
CA PHE A 169 6.65 -0.23 6.60
C PHE A 169 7.17 -1.25 7.63
N ILE A 170 8.47 -1.41 7.85
CA ILE A 170 9.57 -0.79 7.11
C ILE A 170 10.73 -1.78 6.99
N GLY A 171 11.54 -1.60 5.94
CA GLY A 171 12.79 -2.36 5.77
C GLY A 171 12.62 -3.71 5.08
N ASP A 172 11.51 -3.95 4.41
CA ASP A 172 11.28 -5.12 3.57
C ASP A 172 12.41 -5.38 2.56
N GLY A 173 12.91 -4.34 1.89
CA GLY A 173 14.02 -4.46 0.92
C GLY A 173 15.42 -4.69 1.50
N GLY A 174 15.58 -4.78 2.82
CA GLY A 174 16.87 -4.92 3.50
C GLY A 174 17.06 -6.22 4.26
N THR A 175 16.25 -7.24 3.97
CA THR A 175 16.38 -8.54 4.63
C THR A 175 17.70 -9.23 4.27
N ALA A 176 18.28 -9.93 5.24
CA ALA A 176 19.52 -10.67 5.03
C ALA A 176 19.37 -11.69 3.89
N GLU A 177 20.33 -11.68 2.97
CA GLU A 177 20.35 -12.52 1.77
C GLU A 177 19.15 -12.35 0.83
N GLY A 178 18.43 -11.23 0.93
CA GLY A 178 17.21 -10.99 0.15
C GLY A 178 16.08 -11.97 0.49
N ARG A 179 16.07 -12.58 1.69
CA ARG A 179 15.01 -13.52 2.06
C ARG A 179 13.68 -12.80 2.23
N ASP A 180 12.68 -13.19 1.45
CA ASP A 180 11.34 -12.63 1.58
C ASP A 180 10.79 -12.86 3.00
N GLN A 181 10.20 -11.81 3.58
CA GLN A 181 9.68 -11.80 4.97
C GLN A 181 10.73 -12.11 6.05
N GLY A 182 12.01 -12.05 5.68
CA GLY A 182 13.15 -12.37 6.53
C GLY A 182 13.48 -11.31 7.57
N VAL A 183 14.69 -11.40 8.12
CA VAL A 183 15.21 -10.46 9.12
C VAL A 183 15.99 -9.36 8.43
N ASN A 184 15.61 -8.10 8.63
CA ASN A 184 16.44 -6.95 8.33
C ASN A 184 17.33 -6.65 9.55
N PRO A 185 18.67 -6.78 9.45
CA PRO A 185 19.58 -6.55 10.56
C PRO A 185 20.13 -5.11 10.61
N SER A 186 19.53 -4.17 9.90
CA SER A 186 20.04 -2.80 9.82
C SER A 186 20.05 -2.09 11.19
N SER A 187 20.96 -1.15 11.39
CA SER A 187 20.86 -0.20 12.48
C SER A 187 19.65 0.73 12.29
N GLU A 188 19.20 1.42 13.34
CA GLU A 188 18.12 2.41 13.22
C GLU A 188 18.51 3.55 12.25
N ALA A 189 19.79 3.94 12.24
CA ALA A 189 20.29 4.94 11.29
C ALA A 189 20.11 4.48 9.84
N VAL A 190 20.46 3.23 9.52
CA VAL A 190 20.28 2.66 8.19
C VAL A 190 18.80 2.49 7.85
N LEU A 191 17.95 2.04 8.79
CA LEU A 191 16.50 2.00 8.59
C LEU A 191 15.96 3.39 8.20
N ARG A 192 16.37 4.45 8.90
CA ARG A 192 15.93 5.82 8.63
C ARG A 192 16.49 6.39 7.32
N GLU A 193 17.79 6.25 7.09
CA GLU A 193 18.53 6.91 6.01
C GLU A 193 18.38 6.19 4.68
N ILE A 194 18.09 4.89 4.69
CA ILE A 194 17.87 4.09 3.48
C ILE A 194 16.39 3.73 3.37
N HIS A 195 15.90 2.85 4.24
CA HIS A 195 14.56 2.26 4.09
C HIS A 195 13.40 3.24 4.41
N GLY A 196 13.69 4.35 5.11
CA GLY A 196 12.72 5.37 5.50
C GLY A 196 12.46 6.44 4.44
N GLN A 197 13.33 6.57 3.44
CA GLN A 197 13.29 7.72 2.53
C GLN A 197 12.03 7.75 1.67
N GLY A 198 11.51 6.60 1.24
CA GLY A 198 10.22 6.50 0.56
C GLY A 198 9.08 7.08 1.41
N TYR A 199 9.04 6.77 2.72
CA TYR A 199 7.99 7.23 3.62
C TYR A 199 8.04 8.74 3.84
N PHE A 200 9.22 9.36 3.92
CA PHE A 200 9.30 10.83 3.97
C PHE A 200 8.70 11.48 2.72
N GLY A 201 8.88 10.89 1.55
CA GLY A 201 8.25 11.34 0.30
C GLY A 201 6.73 11.12 0.30
N ALA A 202 6.28 9.90 0.61
CA ALA A 202 4.87 9.52 0.60
C ALA A 202 4.03 10.30 1.62
N LEU A 203 4.50 10.39 2.87
CA LEU A 203 3.81 11.13 3.92
C LEU A 203 3.84 12.64 3.66
N GLY A 204 4.95 13.17 3.13
CA GLY A 204 5.04 14.56 2.71
C GLY A 204 4.06 14.92 1.57
N ALA A 205 3.66 13.94 0.76
CA ALA A 205 2.63 14.05 -0.26
C ALA A 205 1.20 13.75 0.25
N GLY A 206 1.04 13.40 1.53
CA GLY A 206 -0.25 13.19 2.18
C GLY A 206 -0.84 11.78 2.00
N ALA A 207 -0.01 10.74 1.84
CA ALA A 207 -0.49 9.35 1.78
C ALA A 207 -1.43 9.04 2.94
N GLN A 208 -2.58 8.45 2.64
CA GLN A 208 -3.63 8.23 3.64
C GLN A 208 -3.49 6.90 4.38
N THR A 209 -2.77 5.93 3.81
CA THR A 209 -2.54 4.65 4.48
C THR A 209 -1.07 4.19 4.41
N VAL A 210 -0.67 3.38 5.40
CA VAL A 210 0.63 2.71 5.46
C VAL A 210 0.40 1.22 5.75
N MET A 211 0.99 0.34 4.93
CA MET A 211 0.91 -1.11 5.14
C MET A 211 2.17 -1.62 5.84
N ILE A 212 2.02 -2.46 6.85
CA ILE A 212 3.13 -2.98 7.65
C ILE A 212 3.83 -4.17 6.97
N SER A 213 5.17 -4.17 6.98
CA SER A 213 6.01 -5.23 6.43
C SER A 213 5.93 -6.53 7.21
N PHE A 214 5.89 -7.66 6.50
CA PHE A 214 6.09 -8.99 7.07
C PHE A 214 7.48 -9.20 7.69
N SER A 215 8.48 -8.42 7.30
CA SER A 215 9.86 -8.61 7.76
C SER A 215 9.98 -8.46 9.28
N SER A 216 11.07 -9.01 9.81
CA SER A 216 11.51 -8.73 11.17
C SER A 216 12.60 -7.66 11.18
N TRP A 217 12.72 -6.91 12.28
CA TRP A 217 13.86 -6.03 12.55
C TRP A 217 14.58 -6.51 13.82
N THR A 218 15.71 -7.18 13.64
CA THR A 218 16.49 -7.77 14.74
C THR A 218 17.97 -7.73 14.37
N ASN A 219 18.81 -7.27 15.30
CA ASN A 219 20.26 -7.31 15.20
C ASN A 219 20.85 -7.51 16.60
N GLU A 220 21.45 -8.67 16.84
CA GLU A 220 22.01 -9.04 18.14
C GLU A 220 23.20 -8.16 18.54
N GLN A 221 24.07 -7.83 17.58
CA GLN A 221 25.27 -7.02 17.80
C GLN A 221 24.93 -5.57 18.18
N LEU A 222 23.77 -5.08 17.75
CA LEU A 222 23.24 -3.74 18.08
C LEU A 222 22.16 -3.78 19.17
N ASN A 223 21.92 -4.95 19.76
CA ASN A 223 20.87 -5.19 20.77
C ASN A 223 19.46 -4.76 20.31
N ILE A 224 19.16 -4.90 19.03
CA ILE A 224 17.84 -4.67 18.45
C ILE A 224 17.07 -6.00 18.47
N ARG A 225 15.92 -6.05 19.16
CA ARG A 225 15.12 -7.26 19.38
C ARG A 225 13.64 -7.08 19.06
N GLU A 226 13.29 -6.18 18.14
CA GLU A 226 11.88 -5.87 17.84
C GLU A 226 11.11 -7.06 17.25
N GLY A 227 11.79 -7.98 16.54
CA GLY A 227 11.12 -9.13 15.93
C GLY A 227 10.24 -8.68 14.76
N LYS A 228 9.05 -9.27 14.61
CA LYS A 228 8.14 -8.96 13.49
C LYS A 228 7.65 -7.52 13.57
N VAL A 229 7.75 -6.78 12.46
CA VAL A 229 7.38 -5.36 12.43
C VAL A 229 5.90 -5.16 12.74
N HIS A 230 5.01 -6.09 12.33
CA HIS A 230 3.59 -6.10 12.73
C HIS A 230 3.35 -6.03 14.24
N GLY A 231 4.27 -6.53 15.06
CA GLY A 231 4.18 -6.49 16.53
C GLY A 231 4.98 -5.35 17.18
N SER A 232 5.72 -4.55 16.41
CA SER A 232 6.60 -3.51 16.96
C SER A 232 5.83 -2.24 17.28
N ARG A 233 5.51 -2.04 18.57
CA ARG A 233 4.97 -0.76 19.07
C ARG A 233 5.92 0.40 18.78
N TYR A 234 7.23 0.17 18.94
CA TYR A 234 8.24 1.19 18.69
C TYR A 234 8.17 1.72 17.26
N LEU A 235 8.20 0.84 16.26
CA LEU A 235 8.14 1.24 14.86
C LEU A 235 6.78 1.84 14.47
N ILE A 236 5.67 1.19 14.85
CA ILE A 236 4.34 1.60 14.39
C ILE A 236 3.81 2.82 15.14
N THR A 237 3.96 2.86 16.46
CA THR A 237 3.39 3.93 17.29
C THR A 237 4.41 5.03 17.52
N ASP A 238 5.58 4.71 18.04
CA ASP A 238 6.51 5.75 18.49
C ASP A 238 7.21 6.42 17.31
N VAL A 239 7.61 5.65 16.28
CA VAL A 239 8.26 6.17 15.08
C VAL A 239 7.25 6.67 14.06
N LEU A 240 6.41 5.80 13.49
CA LEU A 240 5.51 6.19 12.39
C LEU A 240 4.47 7.23 12.82
N LYS A 241 3.71 6.98 13.89
CA LYS A 241 2.67 7.93 14.35
C LYS A 241 3.27 9.08 15.15
N GLY A 242 4.20 8.80 16.05
CA GLY A 242 4.82 9.80 16.94
C GLY A 242 5.82 10.70 16.20
N LYS A 243 7.00 10.15 15.88
CA LYS A 243 8.11 10.94 15.30
C LYS A 243 7.83 11.43 13.88
N MET A 244 7.22 10.60 13.02
CA MET A 244 6.92 10.96 11.63
C MET A 244 5.57 11.69 11.48
N GLY A 245 4.74 11.69 12.54
CA GLY A 245 3.48 12.44 12.57
C GLY A 245 2.39 11.87 11.66
N PHE A 246 2.45 10.57 11.31
CA PHE A 246 1.43 9.95 10.46
C PHE A 246 0.08 9.88 11.18
N ASP A 247 -0.95 10.51 10.61
CA ASP A 247 -2.30 10.60 11.15
C ASP A 247 -3.34 9.78 10.37
N GLY A 248 -2.90 9.02 9.37
CA GLY A 248 -3.75 8.15 8.55
C GLY A 248 -3.94 6.73 9.11
N LEU A 249 -4.40 5.83 8.24
CA LEU A 249 -4.71 4.44 8.59
C LEU A 249 -3.48 3.53 8.44
N VAL A 250 -3.18 2.74 9.47
CA VAL A 250 -2.18 1.67 9.40
C VAL A 250 -2.91 0.35 9.12
N VAL A 251 -2.51 -0.36 8.08
CA VAL A 251 -3.08 -1.66 7.69
C VAL A 251 -2.01 -2.75 7.80
N SER A 252 -2.39 -3.96 8.23
CA SER A 252 -1.51 -5.12 8.14
C SER A 252 -1.42 -5.63 6.69
N ASP A 253 -0.26 -6.17 6.30
CA ASP A 253 -0.22 -7.09 5.15
C ASP A 253 -1.06 -8.37 5.40
N TRP A 254 -1.33 -9.14 4.35
CA TRP A 254 -2.21 -10.31 4.34
C TRP A 254 -1.85 -11.31 5.44
N ASN A 255 -2.73 -11.45 6.44
CA ASN A 255 -2.54 -12.36 7.58
C ASN A 255 -1.20 -12.14 8.33
N GLY A 256 -0.58 -10.96 8.20
CA GLY A 256 0.74 -10.68 8.80
C GLY A 256 0.72 -10.70 10.33
N ILE A 257 -0.43 -10.40 10.94
CA ILE A 257 -0.62 -10.50 12.39
C ILE A 257 -0.38 -11.93 12.90
N GLY A 258 -0.71 -12.96 12.12
CA GLY A 258 -0.49 -14.36 12.48
C GLY A 258 0.99 -14.76 12.54
N GLN A 259 1.91 -13.92 12.06
CA GLN A 259 3.36 -14.16 12.19
C GLN A 259 3.94 -13.55 13.47
N VAL A 260 3.19 -12.71 14.18
CA VAL A 260 3.63 -12.08 15.42
C VAL A 260 3.62 -13.13 16.54
N ALA A 261 4.66 -13.13 17.37
CA ALA A 261 4.79 -14.08 18.47
C ALA A 261 3.57 -13.96 19.42
N GLY A 262 2.86 -15.08 19.62
CA GLY A 262 1.67 -15.15 20.47
C GLY A 262 0.35 -14.79 19.79
N CYS A 263 0.34 -14.54 18.47
CA CYS A 263 -0.87 -14.22 17.70
C CYS A 263 -1.25 -15.36 16.74
N SER A 264 -2.52 -15.38 16.33
CA SER A 264 -3.07 -16.25 15.27
C SER A 264 -4.11 -15.45 14.46
N ASN A 265 -4.47 -15.96 13.26
CA ASN A 265 -5.58 -15.39 12.47
C ASN A 265 -6.93 -16.00 12.88
#